data_AF-A0A5M3XLM4-F1
#
_entry.id   AF-A0A5M3XLM4-F1
#
_cell.length_a   1.000
_cell.length_b   1.000
_cell.length_c   1.000
_cell.angle_alpha   90.00
_cell.angle_beta   90.00
_cell.angle_gamma   90.00
#
_symmetry.space_group_name_H-M   'P 1'
#
loop_
_entity.id
_entity.type
_entity.pdbx_description
1 polymer ?
#
loop_
_entity_poly.entity_id
_entity_poly.type
_entity_poly.pdbx_seq_one_letter_code
_entity_poly.pdbx_strand_id
1 'polypeptide(L)'
;MVEVGKVGSGGDGRPLAGVRVLDLTRVIAGPVAGRVLAAYGANVLRVGAEDLPEVPGLVVETAFGKRSCHIDLRVESEKLWELVRGADVILRGYRPGALEGFGFAADELARVRPGIVVVDISAYGVKGPWAGRRGFDSLVQMVSGIAHEGGDGSRPGPLPCQALDHATGYLAAFAAVAGLLRRADEGGSWHAELSLARTAWWLDELGRGEPGAEPYADDLLDTMGSVFGELTFVRPPGSIEGAEPYWASPPPRRGEHAPAW
;
A
#
# COMPACT_ATOMS: atom_id res chain seq x y z
N MET A 1 12.50 20.60 1.35
CA MET A 1 13.05 19.58 0.42
C MET A 1 13.68 18.50 1.29
N VAL A 2 13.15 17.27 1.24
CA VAL A 2 13.77 16.12 1.90
C VAL A 2 14.67 15.49 0.84
N GLU A 3 15.99 15.49 1.05
CA GLU A 3 16.91 14.75 0.18
C GLU A 3 16.69 13.26 0.42
N VAL A 4 16.08 12.57 -0.54
CA VAL A 4 15.91 11.12 -0.49
C VAL A 4 17.17 10.48 -1.05
N GLY A 5 18.12 10.15 -0.18
CA GLY A 5 19.26 9.32 -0.55
C GLY A 5 18.80 7.97 -1.12
N LYS A 6 19.59 7.38 -2.03
CA LYS A 6 19.30 6.03 -2.56
C LYS A 6 19.20 5.03 -1.40
N VAL A 7 18.05 4.38 -1.28
CA VAL A 7 17.80 3.36 -0.25
C VAL A 7 18.27 1.97 -0.74
N GLY A 8 18.50 1.81 -2.05
CA GLY A 8 18.95 0.56 -2.66
C GLY A 8 20.04 0.73 -3.73
N SER A 9 20.79 -0.36 -3.98
CA SER A 9 21.91 -0.42 -4.93
C SER A 9 21.67 -1.43 -6.09
N GLY A 10 20.46 -1.45 -6.65
CA GLY A 10 20.08 -2.29 -7.79
C GLY A 10 20.27 -1.62 -9.16
N GLY A 11 20.42 -2.46 -10.20
CA GLY A 11 20.97 -2.10 -11.52
C GLY A 11 20.12 -1.25 -12.49
N ASP A 12 18.91 -0.81 -12.12
CA ASP A 12 18.06 0.04 -12.99
C ASP A 12 18.05 1.53 -12.60
N GLY A 13 18.78 1.90 -11.53
CA GLY A 13 18.95 3.29 -11.10
C GLY A 13 17.81 3.85 -10.23
N ARG A 14 16.70 3.12 -10.02
CA ARG A 14 15.58 3.57 -9.19
C ARG A 14 15.89 3.50 -7.69
N PRO A 15 15.32 4.39 -6.84
CA PRO A 15 15.78 4.58 -5.46
C PRO A 15 15.49 3.42 -4.52
N LEU A 16 14.50 2.56 -4.83
CA LEU A 16 14.17 1.35 -4.06
C LEU A 16 14.67 0.06 -4.72
N ALA A 17 15.55 0.16 -5.73
CA ALA A 17 16.10 -1.00 -6.39
C ALA A 17 16.88 -1.88 -5.39
N GLY A 18 16.41 -3.13 -5.21
CA GLY A 18 16.96 -4.09 -4.24
C GLY A 18 16.20 -4.19 -2.92
N VAL A 19 15.24 -3.29 -2.65
CA VAL A 19 14.33 -3.38 -1.51
C VAL A 19 13.29 -4.48 -1.75
N ARG A 20 13.10 -5.37 -0.77
CA ARG A 20 12.08 -6.44 -0.82
C ARG A 20 10.88 -6.12 0.06
N VAL A 21 9.69 -6.12 -0.52
CA VAL A 21 8.44 -5.72 0.16
C VAL A 21 7.45 -6.87 0.13
N LEU A 22 7.00 -7.31 1.30
CA LEU A 22 5.86 -8.22 1.42
C LEU A 22 4.57 -7.43 1.56
N ASP A 23 3.69 -7.57 0.58
CA ASP A 23 2.39 -6.94 0.56
C ASP A 23 1.32 -7.96 0.98
N LEU A 24 0.93 -7.93 2.27
CA LEU A 24 -0.15 -8.78 2.83
C LEU A 24 -1.51 -8.07 2.76
N THR A 25 -1.62 -7.01 1.98
CA THR A 25 -2.79 -6.13 1.98
C THR A 25 -3.79 -6.50 0.88
N ARG A 26 -5.01 -5.96 1.00
CA ARG A 26 -6.11 -6.21 0.07
C ARG A 26 -6.89 -4.93 -0.19
N VAL A 27 -7.79 -5.00 -1.17
CA VAL A 27 -8.68 -3.90 -1.56
C VAL A 27 -7.88 -2.77 -2.23
N ILE A 28 -7.70 -1.60 -1.62
CA ILE A 28 -7.11 -0.43 -2.31
C ILE A 28 -5.94 0.19 -1.53
N ALA A 29 -6.10 0.64 -0.28
CA ALA A 29 -5.07 1.43 0.40
C ALA A 29 -3.69 0.76 0.46
N GLY A 30 -3.62 -0.47 0.97
CA GLY A 30 -2.37 -1.21 1.02
C GLY A 30 -1.83 -1.59 -0.37
N PRO A 31 -2.67 -2.08 -1.30
CA PRO A 31 -2.20 -2.34 -2.65
C PRO A 31 -1.70 -1.09 -3.39
N VAL A 32 -2.27 0.09 -3.14
CA VAL A 32 -1.75 1.37 -3.62
C VAL A 32 -0.35 1.63 -3.07
N ALA A 33 -0.12 1.42 -1.78
CA ALA A 33 1.21 1.55 -1.20
C ALA A 33 2.23 0.61 -1.87
N GLY A 34 1.85 -0.66 -2.05
CA GLY A 34 2.68 -1.65 -2.71
C GLY A 34 3.05 -1.27 -4.14
N ARG A 35 2.10 -0.81 -4.98
CA ARG A 35 2.42 -0.44 -6.37
C ARG A 35 3.32 0.78 -6.44
N VAL A 36 3.14 1.75 -5.54
CA VAL A 36 4.00 2.94 -5.48
C VAL A 36 5.45 2.53 -5.18
N LEU A 37 5.66 1.65 -4.19
CA LEU A 37 6.99 1.12 -3.90
C LEU A 37 7.59 0.36 -5.10
N ALA A 38 6.77 -0.40 -5.84
CA ALA A 38 7.21 -1.10 -7.06
C ALA A 38 7.59 -0.12 -8.18
N ALA A 39 6.86 1.00 -8.33
CA ALA A 39 7.16 2.06 -9.30
C ALA A 39 8.59 2.60 -9.14
N TYR A 40 8.99 2.76 -7.88
CA TYR A 40 10.31 3.24 -7.48
C TYR A 40 11.36 2.12 -7.34
N GLY A 41 11.06 0.90 -7.82
CA GLY A 41 12.04 -0.18 -8.00
C GLY A 41 12.06 -1.27 -6.94
N ALA A 42 11.15 -1.25 -5.95
CA ALA A 42 11.08 -2.32 -4.97
C ALA A 42 10.59 -3.65 -5.60
N ASN A 43 11.15 -4.78 -5.16
CA ASN A 43 10.61 -6.11 -5.46
C ASN A 43 9.43 -6.38 -4.52
N VAL A 44 8.21 -6.15 -5.01
CA VAL A 44 6.98 -6.28 -4.23
C VAL A 44 6.33 -7.62 -4.51
N LEU A 45 6.28 -8.49 -3.49
CA LEU A 45 5.57 -9.76 -3.52
C LEU A 45 4.26 -9.64 -2.74
N ARG A 46 3.15 -9.64 -3.46
CA ARG A 46 1.80 -9.69 -2.91
C ARG A 46 1.44 -11.10 -2.51
N VAL A 47 1.10 -11.31 -1.24
CA VAL A 47 0.67 -12.59 -0.70
C VAL A 47 -0.85 -12.57 -0.51
N GLY A 48 -1.54 -13.40 -1.28
CA GLY A 48 -2.96 -13.69 -1.09
C GLY A 48 -3.19 -15.13 -0.62
N ALA A 49 -4.43 -15.57 -0.65
CA ALA A 49 -4.79 -16.99 -0.61
C ALA A 49 -5.98 -17.23 -1.54
N GLU A 50 -6.18 -18.49 -1.94
CA GLU A 50 -7.20 -18.85 -2.93
C GLU A 50 -8.62 -18.53 -2.45
N ASP A 51 -8.89 -18.78 -1.16
CA ASP A 51 -10.20 -18.58 -0.52
C ASP A 51 -10.47 -17.14 -0.05
N LEU A 52 -9.49 -16.23 -0.17
CA LEU A 52 -9.70 -14.84 0.19
C LEU A 52 -10.52 -14.12 -0.90
N PRO A 53 -11.60 -13.41 -0.51
CA PRO A 53 -12.41 -12.65 -1.45
C PRO A 53 -11.63 -11.44 -1.96
N GLU A 54 -11.68 -11.22 -3.27
CA GLU A 54 -11.06 -10.10 -3.96
C GLU A 54 -11.97 -9.58 -5.07
N VAL A 55 -11.83 -8.30 -5.41
CA VAL A 55 -12.52 -7.68 -6.54
C VAL A 55 -11.54 -7.70 -7.73
N PRO A 56 -11.76 -8.52 -8.76
CA PRO A 56 -10.76 -8.73 -9.82
C PRO A 56 -10.28 -7.43 -10.49
N GLY A 57 -11.19 -6.50 -10.79
CA GLY A 57 -10.83 -5.21 -11.38
C GLY A 57 -9.88 -4.37 -10.51
N LEU A 58 -10.10 -4.35 -9.19
CA LEU A 58 -9.21 -3.65 -8.26
C LEU A 58 -7.83 -4.32 -8.17
N VAL A 59 -7.79 -5.65 -8.26
CA VAL A 59 -6.51 -6.38 -8.26
C VAL A 59 -5.72 -6.02 -9.52
N VAL A 60 -6.35 -5.99 -10.69
CA VAL A 60 -5.71 -5.58 -11.94
C VAL A 60 -5.18 -4.15 -11.82
N GLU A 61 -5.98 -3.21 -11.32
CA GLU A 61 -5.60 -1.79 -11.18
C GLU A 61 -4.45 -1.57 -10.17
N THR A 62 -4.43 -2.33 -9.08
CA THR A 62 -3.47 -2.11 -7.99
C THR A 62 -2.24 -3.01 -8.03
N ALA A 63 -2.12 -3.96 -8.98
CA ALA A 63 -1.03 -4.95 -9.00
C ALA A 63 0.09 -4.69 -10.02
N PHE A 64 0.04 -3.55 -10.74
CA PHE A 64 1.14 -3.12 -11.61
C PHE A 64 2.50 -3.12 -10.88
N GLY A 65 3.53 -3.64 -11.55
CA GLY A 65 4.89 -3.76 -11.02
C GLY A 65 5.08 -4.80 -9.92
N LYS A 66 4.04 -5.55 -9.51
CA LYS A 66 4.12 -6.54 -8.43
C LYS A 66 4.18 -7.97 -8.94
N ARG A 67 4.68 -8.85 -8.07
CA ARG A 67 4.49 -10.29 -8.14
C ARG A 67 3.33 -10.71 -7.23
N SER A 68 2.72 -11.87 -7.50
CA SER A 68 1.64 -12.42 -6.65
C SER A 68 1.83 -13.90 -6.40
N CYS A 69 1.76 -14.31 -5.13
CA CYS A 69 1.74 -15.72 -4.70
C CYS A 69 0.55 -16.00 -3.76
N HIS A 70 0.26 -17.27 -3.53
CA HIS A 70 -0.68 -17.72 -2.51
C HIS A 70 0.04 -18.39 -1.34
N ILE A 71 -0.37 -18.06 -0.13
CA ILE A 71 0.04 -18.73 1.12
C ILE A 71 -1.18 -18.78 2.04
N ASP A 72 -1.60 -19.98 2.43
CA ASP A 72 -2.62 -20.15 3.47
C ASP A 72 -1.96 -20.17 4.85
N LEU A 73 -2.08 -19.08 5.61
CA LEU A 73 -1.44 -18.94 6.93
C LEU A 73 -1.91 -19.98 7.97
N ARG A 74 -3.02 -20.69 7.74
CA ARG A 74 -3.48 -21.76 8.64
C ARG A 74 -2.60 -23.01 8.56
N VAL A 75 -1.95 -23.23 7.42
CA VAL A 75 -1.21 -24.48 7.13
C VAL A 75 0.18 -24.24 6.55
N GLU A 76 0.48 -23.03 6.08
CA GLU A 76 1.71 -22.66 5.37
C GLU A 76 2.40 -21.43 5.99
N SER A 77 2.14 -21.12 7.27
CA SER A 77 2.73 -19.97 7.97
C SER A 77 4.28 -19.94 7.88
N GLU A 78 4.93 -21.10 7.91
CA GLU A 78 6.40 -21.20 7.76
C GLU A 78 6.91 -20.62 6.43
N LYS A 79 6.16 -20.76 5.33
CA LYS A 79 6.55 -20.16 4.04
C LYS A 79 6.55 -18.63 4.12
N LEU A 80 5.61 -18.04 4.86
CA LEU A 80 5.61 -16.61 5.09
C LEU A 80 6.79 -16.19 5.97
N TRP A 81 7.15 -16.98 6.99
CA TRP A 81 8.34 -16.70 7.81
C TRP A 81 9.64 -16.74 7.00
N GLU A 82 9.79 -17.68 6.06
CA GLU A 82 10.93 -17.72 5.14
C GLU A 82 11.04 -16.44 4.32
N LEU A 83 9.92 -15.96 3.77
CA LEU A 83 9.87 -14.69 3.06
C LEU A 83 10.21 -13.50 3.97
N VAL A 84 9.68 -13.46 5.19
CA VAL A 84 9.94 -12.39 6.17
C VAL A 84 11.43 -12.26 6.48
N ARG A 85 12.17 -13.37 6.62
CA ARG A 85 13.63 -13.35 6.86
C ARG A 85 14.40 -12.62 5.76
N GLY A 86 13.87 -12.60 4.54
CA GLY A 86 14.47 -11.91 3.40
C GLY A 86 13.87 -10.54 3.09
N ALA A 87 12.85 -10.09 3.82
CA ALA A 87 12.13 -8.85 3.55
C ALA A 87 12.80 -7.62 4.20
N ASP A 88 12.56 -6.45 3.62
CA ASP A 88 12.88 -5.14 4.20
C ASP A 88 11.65 -4.45 4.75
N VAL A 89 10.52 -4.58 4.05
CA VAL A 89 9.25 -3.97 4.41
C VAL A 89 8.15 -5.03 4.41
N ILE A 90 7.22 -4.92 5.34
CA ILE A 90 5.96 -5.68 5.34
C ILE A 90 4.78 -4.71 5.49
N LEU A 91 3.86 -4.78 4.53
CA LEU A 91 2.61 -4.03 4.54
C LEU A 91 1.49 -4.95 5.05
N ARG A 92 0.77 -4.53 6.09
CA ARG A 92 -0.34 -5.30 6.68
C ARG A 92 -1.62 -4.48 6.62
N GLY A 93 -2.68 -5.05 6.03
CA GLY A 93 -3.96 -4.39 5.75
C GLY A 93 -5.13 -5.09 6.42
N TYR A 94 -4.93 -5.57 7.65
CA TYR A 94 -5.96 -6.27 8.43
C TYR A 94 -6.38 -5.45 9.64
N ARG A 95 -7.44 -5.89 10.33
CA ARG A 95 -7.78 -5.31 11.64
C ARG A 95 -6.56 -5.40 12.56
N PRO A 96 -6.33 -4.38 13.41
CA PRO A 96 -5.32 -4.46 14.46
C PRO A 96 -5.45 -5.80 15.21
N GLY A 97 -4.34 -6.51 15.29
CA GLY A 97 -4.22 -7.84 15.88
C GLY A 97 -4.70 -9.06 15.13
N ALA A 98 -5.19 -8.90 13.89
CA ALA A 98 -5.60 -10.06 13.09
C ALA A 98 -4.43 -11.01 12.75
N LEU A 99 -3.23 -10.49 12.53
CA LEU A 99 -2.06 -11.30 12.16
C LEU A 99 -1.26 -11.82 13.37
N GLU A 100 -1.46 -11.24 14.56
CA GLU A 100 -0.89 -11.77 15.80
C GLU A 100 -1.42 -13.18 16.12
N GLY A 101 -2.68 -13.46 15.81
CA GLY A 101 -3.24 -14.81 15.93
C GLY A 101 -2.57 -15.87 15.05
N PHE A 102 -1.78 -15.45 14.05
CA PHE A 102 -0.96 -16.30 13.18
C PHE A 102 0.54 -16.22 13.51
N GLY A 103 0.92 -15.51 14.59
CA GLY A 103 2.31 -15.34 15.03
C GLY A 103 3.03 -14.14 14.41
N PHE A 104 2.40 -13.37 13.53
CA PHE A 104 3.06 -12.26 12.81
C PHE A 104 2.86 -10.90 13.49
N ALA A 105 3.06 -10.85 14.81
CA ALA A 105 3.10 -9.62 15.58
C ALA A 105 4.31 -8.76 15.20
N ALA A 106 4.24 -7.44 15.36
CA ALA A 106 5.29 -6.52 14.89
C ALA A 106 6.64 -6.74 15.61
N ASP A 107 6.59 -7.05 16.91
CA ASP A 107 7.75 -7.41 17.72
C ASP A 107 8.34 -8.77 17.30
N GLU A 108 7.51 -9.77 17.05
CA GLU A 108 7.97 -11.07 16.52
C GLU A 108 8.62 -10.93 15.14
N LEU A 109 8.04 -10.13 14.25
CA LEU A 109 8.63 -9.77 12.95
C LEU A 109 10.01 -9.13 13.15
N ALA A 110 10.14 -8.18 14.07
CA ALA A 110 11.41 -7.52 14.37
C ALA A 110 12.44 -8.45 15.01
N ARG A 111 12.02 -9.46 15.79
CA ARG A 111 12.91 -10.48 16.33
C ARG A 111 13.45 -11.42 15.26
N VAL A 112 12.60 -11.87 14.34
CA VAL A 112 12.99 -12.76 13.23
C VAL A 112 13.80 -12.04 12.17
N ARG A 113 13.44 -10.79 11.86
CA ARG A 113 14.15 -9.91 10.93
C ARG A 113 14.46 -8.58 11.60
N PRO A 114 15.57 -8.47 12.35
CA PRO A 114 16.05 -7.19 12.86
C PRO A 114 16.29 -6.22 11.71
N GLY A 115 15.79 -4.99 11.82
CA GLY A 115 15.79 -4.01 10.75
C GLY A 115 14.61 -4.12 9.77
N ILE A 116 13.55 -4.87 10.09
CA ILE A 116 12.32 -4.82 9.29
C ILE A 116 11.57 -3.51 9.51
N VAL A 117 10.93 -3.02 8.45
CA VAL A 117 9.94 -1.94 8.52
C VAL A 117 8.54 -2.54 8.40
N VAL A 118 7.72 -2.34 9.43
CA VAL A 118 6.32 -2.78 9.46
C VAL A 118 5.42 -1.58 9.20
N VAL A 119 4.49 -1.69 8.26
CA VAL A 119 3.48 -0.66 8.02
C VAL A 119 2.09 -1.26 8.13
N ASP A 120 1.34 -0.82 9.13
CA ASP A 120 -0.06 -1.19 9.34
C ASP A 120 -1.01 -0.18 8.74
N ILE A 121 -2.03 -0.69 8.06
CA ILE A 121 -3.09 0.11 7.47
C ILE A 121 -4.42 -0.45 7.98
N SER A 122 -5.20 0.41 8.63
CA SER A 122 -6.49 0.07 9.23
C SER A 122 -7.57 1.10 8.86
N ALA A 123 -8.84 0.78 9.14
CA ALA A 123 -9.91 1.75 8.91
C ALA A 123 -9.91 2.88 9.94
N TYR A 124 -9.76 2.54 11.24
CA TYR A 124 -10.02 3.47 12.34
C TYR A 124 -8.84 3.64 13.33
N GLY A 125 -7.68 3.03 13.06
CA GLY A 125 -6.50 3.08 13.93
C GLY A 125 -6.48 1.95 14.96
N VAL A 126 -5.47 1.97 15.83
CA VAL A 126 -5.23 0.90 16.81
C VAL A 126 -5.72 1.23 18.24
N LYS A 127 -6.23 2.45 18.45
CA LYS A 127 -6.70 2.93 19.76
C LYS A 127 -8.17 3.37 19.71
N GLY A 128 -8.82 3.34 20.87
CA GLY A 128 -10.18 3.82 21.04
C GLY A 128 -11.25 2.79 20.67
N PRO A 129 -12.54 3.16 20.82
CA PRO A 129 -13.66 2.22 20.75
C PRO A 129 -13.87 1.60 19.35
N TRP A 130 -13.23 2.14 18.32
CA TRP A 130 -13.40 1.72 16.93
C TRP A 130 -12.20 0.95 16.39
N ALA A 131 -11.14 0.76 17.18
CA ALA A 131 -9.91 0.10 16.73
C ALA A 131 -10.15 -1.30 16.14
N GLY A 132 -11.08 -2.06 16.74
CA GLY A 132 -11.44 -3.40 16.27
C GLY A 132 -12.48 -3.45 15.14
N ARG A 133 -12.98 -2.31 14.64
CA ARG A 133 -14.06 -2.29 13.64
C ARG A 133 -13.52 -2.53 12.23
N ARG A 134 -14.35 -3.17 11.40
CA ARG A 134 -14.14 -3.26 9.96
C ARG A 134 -14.57 -1.95 9.30
N GLY A 135 -13.90 -1.56 8.23
CA GLY A 135 -14.27 -0.40 7.44
C GLY A 135 -13.82 -0.57 6.00
N PHE A 136 -14.56 0.11 5.13
CA PHE A 136 -14.17 0.43 3.76
C PHE A 136 -14.11 1.94 3.67
N ASP A 137 -13.38 2.46 2.69
CA ASP A 137 -13.25 3.89 2.45
C ASP A 137 -14.60 4.63 2.55
N SER A 138 -15.63 4.19 1.82
CA SER A 138 -16.96 4.80 1.86
C SER A 138 -17.60 4.85 3.25
N LEU A 139 -17.42 3.79 4.06
CA LEU A 139 -17.90 3.78 5.45
C LEU A 139 -17.13 4.79 6.30
N VAL A 140 -15.81 4.86 6.12
CA VAL A 140 -14.96 5.81 6.85
C VAL A 140 -15.27 7.24 6.44
N GLN A 141 -15.52 7.50 5.16
CA GLN A 141 -15.92 8.82 4.67
C GLN A 141 -17.20 9.30 5.38
N MET A 142 -18.21 8.44 5.47
CA MET A 142 -19.50 8.77 6.09
C MET A 142 -19.36 9.08 7.58
N VAL A 143 -18.60 8.29 8.31
CA VAL A 143 -18.48 8.44 9.78
C VAL A 143 -17.46 9.48 10.22
N SER A 144 -16.51 9.85 9.35
CA SER A 144 -15.52 10.92 9.62
C SER A 144 -16.05 12.31 9.33
N GLY A 145 -17.16 12.43 8.59
CA GLY A 145 -17.76 13.71 8.21
C GLY A 145 -17.24 14.26 6.87
N ILE A 146 -16.14 13.73 6.32
CA ILE A 146 -15.59 14.18 5.03
C ILE A 146 -16.58 13.95 3.85
N ALA A 147 -17.51 13.00 3.99
CA ALA A 147 -18.61 12.81 3.04
C ALA A 147 -19.58 14.00 2.97
N HIS A 148 -19.47 14.99 3.86
CA HIS A 148 -20.22 16.24 3.71
C HIS A 148 -19.88 16.94 2.39
N GLU A 149 -18.60 16.90 1.99
CA GLU A 149 -18.08 17.55 0.77
C GLU A 149 -18.53 16.84 -0.52
N GLY A 150 -18.86 15.55 -0.45
CA GLY A 150 -19.44 14.79 -1.58
C GLY A 150 -20.97 14.90 -1.66
N GLY A 151 -21.60 15.66 -0.77
CA GLY A 151 -23.04 15.80 -0.68
C GLY A 151 -23.65 16.82 -1.64
N ASP A 152 -24.97 16.79 -1.76
CA ASP A 152 -25.76 17.75 -2.56
C ASP A 152 -26.22 18.99 -1.77
N GLY A 153 -25.63 19.21 -0.59
CA GLY A 153 -26.03 20.24 0.38
C GLY A 153 -27.21 19.82 1.29
N SER A 154 -27.97 18.79 0.94
CA SER A 154 -29.06 18.26 1.77
C SER A 154 -28.68 16.98 2.51
N ARG A 155 -27.83 16.14 1.92
CA ARG A 155 -27.35 14.89 2.49
C ARG A 155 -25.87 14.66 2.17
N PRO A 156 -25.08 14.12 3.12
CA PRO A 156 -23.72 13.66 2.82
C PRO A 156 -23.73 12.61 1.71
N GLY A 157 -22.73 12.68 0.83
CA GLY A 157 -22.50 11.76 -0.27
C GLY A 157 -21.05 11.28 -0.26
N PRO A 158 -20.77 10.07 -0.76
CA PRO A 158 -19.39 9.67 -0.92
C PRO A 158 -18.69 10.62 -1.88
N LEU A 159 -17.41 10.89 -1.63
CA LEU A 159 -16.54 11.57 -2.58
C LEU A 159 -16.54 10.79 -3.93
N PRO A 160 -16.27 11.45 -5.06
CA PRO A 160 -16.30 10.81 -6.38
C PRO A 160 -15.20 9.74 -6.58
N CYS A 161 -14.35 9.52 -5.58
CA CYS A 161 -13.33 8.50 -5.55
C CYS A 161 -13.09 7.97 -4.12
N GLN A 162 -12.36 6.86 -4.04
CA GLN A 162 -11.85 6.28 -2.80
C GLN A 162 -10.63 7.07 -2.33
N ALA A 163 -10.87 8.33 -1.97
CA ALA A 163 -9.84 9.31 -1.64
C ALA A 163 -9.01 8.89 -0.41
N LEU A 164 -9.66 8.30 0.60
CA LEU A 164 -8.99 7.89 1.83
C LEU A 164 -8.10 6.69 1.58
N ASP A 165 -8.55 5.71 0.79
CA ASP A 165 -7.74 4.55 0.42
C ASP A 165 -6.49 4.99 -0.35
N HIS A 166 -6.64 5.81 -1.39
CA HIS A 166 -5.50 6.28 -2.19
C HIS A 166 -4.54 7.13 -1.35
N ALA A 167 -5.04 8.14 -0.65
CA ALA A 167 -4.22 9.01 0.19
C ALA A 167 -3.48 8.23 1.28
N THR A 168 -4.17 7.29 1.94
CA THR A 168 -3.53 6.44 2.96
C THR A 168 -2.50 5.50 2.33
N GLY A 169 -2.74 5.01 1.12
CA GLY A 169 -1.76 4.21 0.38
C GLY A 169 -0.48 4.98 0.06
N TYR A 170 -0.59 6.22 -0.40
CA TYR A 170 0.59 7.07 -0.64
C TYR A 170 1.33 7.39 0.66
N LEU A 171 0.60 7.71 1.74
CA LEU A 171 1.19 7.93 3.06
C LEU A 171 1.87 6.67 3.61
N ALA A 172 1.31 5.48 3.33
CA ALA A 172 1.90 4.21 3.74
C ALA A 172 3.18 3.88 2.95
N ALA A 173 3.22 4.17 1.65
CA ALA A 173 4.45 4.08 0.86
C ALA A 173 5.51 5.05 1.39
N PHE A 174 5.14 6.29 1.70
CA PHE A 174 6.01 7.26 2.36
C PHE A 174 6.52 6.74 3.71
N ALA A 175 5.65 6.18 4.55
CA ALA A 175 6.03 5.62 5.84
C ALA A 175 7.02 4.45 5.72
N ALA A 176 6.85 3.60 4.70
CA ALA A 176 7.81 2.54 4.39
C ALA A 176 9.19 3.13 4.04
N VAL A 177 9.25 4.11 3.14
CA VAL A 177 10.51 4.78 2.76
C VAL A 177 11.13 5.49 3.96
N ALA A 178 10.34 6.23 4.74
CA ALA A 178 10.81 6.88 5.96
C ALA A 178 11.38 5.87 6.95
N GLY A 179 10.72 4.72 7.17
CA GLY A 179 11.24 3.66 8.03
C GLY A 179 12.55 3.06 7.50
N LEU A 180 12.71 2.93 6.19
CA LEU A 180 13.96 2.44 5.59
C LEU A 180 15.10 3.45 5.74
N LEU A 181 14.83 4.75 5.60
CA LEU A 181 15.80 5.81 5.83
C LEU A 181 16.23 5.84 7.31
N ARG A 182 15.26 5.83 8.24
CA ARG A 182 15.58 5.76 9.67
C ARG A 182 16.34 4.51 10.05
N ARG A 183 16.06 3.37 9.42
CA ARG A 183 16.87 2.15 9.59
C ARG A 183 18.31 2.35 9.12
N ALA A 184 18.54 3.06 8.02
CA ALA A 184 19.88 3.31 7.51
C ALA A 184 20.67 4.26 8.43
N ASP A 185 20.00 5.28 8.99
CA ASP A 185 20.63 6.33 9.78
C ASP A 185 20.74 5.98 11.28
N GLU A 186 19.66 5.45 11.86
CA GLU A 186 19.50 5.20 13.30
C GLU A 186 19.62 3.71 13.66
N GLY A 187 19.53 2.81 12.67
CA GLY A 187 19.41 1.37 12.90
C GLY A 187 18.02 0.96 13.38
N GLY A 188 17.91 -0.26 13.91
CA GLY A 188 16.68 -0.78 14.51
C GLY A 188 15.58 -1.15 13.51
N SER A 189 14.49 -1.71 14.05
CA SER A 189 13.26 -2.00 13.31
C SER A 189 12.26 -0.85 13.52
N TRP A 190 11.47 -0.54 12.49
CA TRP A 190 10.53 0.58 12.50
C TRP A 190 9.11 0.09 12.28
N HIS A 191 8.15 0.68 12.98
CA HIS A 191 6.73 0.33 12.87
C HIS A 191 5.91 1.60 12.72
N ALA A 192 5.18 1.70 11.61
CA ALA A 192 4.25 2.78 11.32
C ALA A 192 2.81 2.26 11.32
N GLU A 193 1.90 3.04 11.89
CA GLU A 193 0.48 2.72 11.97
C GLU A 193 -0.33 3.84 11.32
N LEU A 194 -1.09 3.51 10.28
CA LEU A 194 -1.94 4.45 9.55
C LEU A 194 -3.41 4.02 9.66
N SER A 195 -4.30 5.00 9.52
CA SER A 195 -5.72 4.73 9.41
C SER A 195 -6.43 5.65 8.43
N LEU A 196 -7.41 5.11 7.71
CA LEU A 196 -8.26 5.89 6.81
C LEU A 196 -8.92 7.05 7.56
N ALA A 197 -9.37 6.83 8.80
CA ALA A 197 -9.99 7.87 9.62
C ALA A 197 -9.01 9.00 9.99
N ARG A 198 -7.74 8.69 10.26
CA ARG A 198 -6.73 9.72 10.51
C ARG A 198 -6.39 10.49 9.24
N THR A 199 -6.33 9.81 8.10
CA THR A 199 -6.15 10.44 6.79
C THR A 199 -7.32 11.36 6.46
N ALA A 200 -8.57 10.95 6.72
CA ALA A 200 -9.75 11.79 6.52
C ALA A 200 -9.65 13.08 7.33
N TRP A 201 -9.26 12.98 8.60
CA TRP A 201 -9.09 14.16 9.45
C TRP A 201 -7.97 15.07 8.96
N TRP A 202 -6.83 14.50 8.57
CA TRP A 202 -5.73 15.27 8.00
C TRP A 202 -6.14 16.00 6.71
N LEU A 203 -6.90 15.34 5.81
CA LEU A 203 -7.41 15.97 4.60
C LEU A 203 -8.37 17.13 4.91
N ASP A 204 -9.25 16.96 5.91
CA ASP A 204 -10.17 18.03 6.35
C ASP A 204 -9.42 19.24 6.92
N GLU A 205 -8.30 19.01 7.62
CA GLU A 205 -7.43 20.06 8.18
C GLU A 205 -6.67 20.88 7.12
N LEU A 206 -6.53 20.38 5.87
CA LEU A 206 -5.88 21.13 4.79
C LEU A 206 -6.69 22.35 4.32
N GLY A 207 -7.96 22.45 4.75
CA GLY A 207 -8.86 23.51 4.34
C GLY A 207 -9.47 23.26 2.96
N ARG A 208 -10.35 24.17 2.54
CA ARG A 208 -11.10 24.07 1.29
C ARG A 208 -10.54 25.10 0.29
N GLY A 209 -10.32 24.66 -0.94
CA GLY A 209 -9.94 25.50 -2.07
C GLY A 209 -11.06 25.58 -3.11
N GLU A 210 -10.88 26.40 -4.14
CA GLU A 210 -11.78 26.36 -5.29
C GLU A 210 -11.63 25.02 -6.03
N PRO A 211 -12.74 24.35 -6.41
CA PRO A 211 -12.68 23.15 -7.20
C PRO A 211 -11.89 23.38 -8.50
N GLY A 212 -10.92 22.50 -8.76
CA GLY A 212 -10.24 22.48 -10.05
C GLY A 212 -11.17 22.02 -11.18
N ALA A 213 -10.79 22.31 -12.42
CA ALA A 213 -11.41 21.66 -13.57
C ALA A 213 -11.14 20.15 -13.55
N GLU A 214 -12.04 19.35 -14.15
CA GLU A 214 -11.74 17.94 -14.37
C GLU A 214 -10.43 17.83 -15.16
N PRO A 215 -9.43 17.09 -14.66
CA PRO A 215 -8.17 16.94 -15.36
C PRO A 215 -8.41 16.18 -16.67
N TYR A 216 -7.84 16.67 -17.77
CA TYR A 216 -7.69 15.85 -18.96
C TYR A 216 -6.81 14.66 -18.59
N ALA A 217 -7.34 13.45 -18.74
CA ALA A 217 -6.63 12.24 -18.35
C ALA A 217 -5.68 11.74 -19.45
N ASP A 218 -5.88 12.13 -20.70
CA ASP A 218 -5.20 11.53 -21.87
C ASP A 218 -3.67 11.62 -21.78
N ASP A 219 -3.13 12.71 -21.24
CA ASP A 219 -1.69 12.88 -21.03
C ASP A 219 -1.18 12.16 -19.78
N LEU A 220 -2.05 11.61 -18.93
CA LEU A 220 -1.70 10.82 -17.75
C LEU A 220 -1.80 9.32 -17.98
N LEU A 221 -2.31 8.90 -19.14
CA LEU A 221 -2.51 7.50 -19.49
C LEU A 221 -1.31 6.92 -20.25
N ASP A 222 -1.13 5.62 -20.08
CA ASP A 222 -0.18 4.80 -20.84
C ASP A 222 -0.80 3.42 -21.11
N THR A 223 -0.18 2.60 -21.95
CA THR A 223 -0.66 1.26 -22.32
C THR A 223 0.39 0.18 -22.11
N MET A 224 -0.08 -1.03 -21.79
CA MET A 224 0.79 -2.19 -21.60
C MET A 224 0.07 -3.49 -21.91
N GLY A 225 0.74 -4.38 -22.65
CA GLY A 225 0.25 -5.74 -22.89
C GLY A 225 0.30 -6.58 -21.62
N SER A 226 -0.73 -7.39 -21.38
CA SER A 226 -0.85 -8.23 -20.19
C SER A 226 -1.54 -9.57 -20.46
N VAL A 227 -1.56 -10.44 -19.45
CA VAL A 227 -2.36 -11.67 -19.42
C VAL A 227 -3.88 -11.43 -19.46
N PHE A 228 -4.32 -10.18 -19.32
CA PHE A 228 -5.71 -9.72 -19.40
C PHE A 228 -6.00 -8.95 -20.71
N GLY A 229 -5.05 -8.90 -21.64
CA GLY A 229 -5.13 -8.09 -22.87
C GLY A 229 -4.31 -6.80 -22.78
N GLU A 230 -4.52 -5.88 -23.73
CA GLU A 230 -3.95 -4.54 -23.65
C GLU A 230 -4.66 -3.74 -22.56
N LEU A 231 -3.90 -3.20 -21.61
CA LEU A 231 -4.41 -2.40 -20.51
C LEU A 231 -4.06 -0.94 -20.76
N THR A 232 -5.03 -0.05 -20.57
CA THR A 232 -4.83 1.40 -20.44
C THR A 232 -4.88 1.76 -18.95
N PHE A 233 -3.87 2.48 -18.46
CA PHE A 233 -3.74 2.77 -17.03
C PHE A 233 -3.17 4.17 -16.79
N VAL A 234 -3.38 4.69 -15.58
CA VAL A 234 -2.78 5.96 -15.13
C VAL A 234 -1.32 5.73 -14.74
N ARG A 235 -0.42 6.55 -15.28
CA ARG A 235 1.00 6.54 -14.95
C ARG A 235 1.21 6.75 -13.44
N PRO A 236 2.31 6.23 -12.84
CA PRO A 236 2.56 6.46 -11.43
C PRO A 236 2.57 7.96 -11.10
N PRO A 237 1.90 8.37 -10.01
CA PRO A 237 1.87 9.78 -9.63
C PRO A 237 3.15 10.19 -8.90
N GLY A 238 3.51 11.46 -9.07
CA GLY A 238 4.67 12.09 -8.45
C GLY A 238 5.99 11.67 -9.08
N SER A 239 7.04 12.44 -8.84
CA SER A 239 8.41 12.10 -9.21
C SER A 239 9.36 12.46 -8.06
N ILE A 240 10.49 11.76 -8.01
CA ILE A 240 11.61 12.12 -7.13
C ILE A 240 12.70 12.67 -8.05
N GLU A 241 13.40 13.71 -7.61
CA GLU A 241 14.48 14.29 -8.41
C GLU A 241 15.52 13.22 -8.79
N GLY A 242 15.75 13.04 -10.09
CA GLY A 242 16.64 12.01 -10.63
C GLY A 242 16.05 10.60 -10.69
N ALA A 243 14.76 10.41 -10.37
CA ALA A 243 14.07 9.12 -10.42
C ALA A 243 12.60 9.27 -10.82
N GLU A 244 12.33 9.08 -12.12
CA GLU A 244 10.97 8.99 -12.65
C GLU A 244 10.38 7.59 -12.40
N PRO A 245 9.21 7.49 -11.75
CA PRO A 245 8.58 6.20 -11.50
C PRO A 245 7.93 5.63 -12.77
N TYR A 246 7.91 4.31 -12.90
CA TYR A 246 7.17 3.60 -13.94
C TYR A 246 6.73 2.23 -13.47
N TRP A 247 5.65 1.70 -14.05
CA TRP A 247 5.24 0.31 -13.82
C TRP A 247 6.14 -0.63 -14.64
N ALA A 248 7.01 -1.38 -13.98
CA ALA A 248 7.97 -2.25 -14.67
C ALA A 248 7.35 -3.52 -15.30
N SER A 249 6.14 -3.89 -14.88
CA SER A 249 5.44 -5.08 -15.36
C SER A 249 3.92 -4.89 -15.27
N PRO A 250 3.14 -5.61 -16.10
CA PRO A 250 1.69 -5.62 -15.96
C PRO A 250 1.28 -6.34 -14.67
N PRO A 251 0.02 -6.16 -14.22
CA PRO A 251 -0.51 -6.93 -13.11
C PRO A 251 -0.50 -8.44 -13.43
N PRO A 252 -0.02 -9.29 -12.51
CA PRO A 252 -0.01 -10.73 -12.71
C PRO A 252 -1.39 -11.36 -12.44
N ARG A 253 -1.57 -12.63 -12.83
CA ARG A 253 -2.65 -13.46 -12.29
C ARG A 253 -2.43 -13.66 -10.80
N ARG A 254 -3.53 -13.85 -10.07
CA ARG A 254 -3.48 -14.21 -8.65
C ARG A 254 -2.71 -15.51 -8.48
N GLY A 255 -1.72 -15.50 -7.59
CA GLY A 255 -0.93 -16.70 -7.30
C GLY A 255 -0.02 -17.17 -8.43
N GLU A 256 0.24 -16.33 -9.44
CA GLU A 256 1.06 -16.70 -10.61
C GLU A 256 2.50 -17.09 -10.26
N HIS A 257 3.05 -16.53 -9.17
CA HIS A 257 4.44 -16.69 -8.79
C HIS A 257 4.58 -17.62 -7.58
N ALA A 258 5.72 -18.30 -7.50
CA ALA A 258 6.10 -19.04 -6.31
C ALA A 258 6.30 -18.10 -5.10
N PRO A 259 6.01 -18.54 -3.86
CA PRO A 259 6.24 -17.79 -2.64
C PRO A 259 7.74 -17.76 -2.27
N ALA A 260 8.55 -17.08 -3.08
CA ALA A 260 10.01 -16.94 -2.90
C ALA A 260 10.52 -15.59 -3.43
N TRP A 261 11.67 -15.12 -2.95
CA TRP A 261 12.30 -13.87 -3.43
C TRP A 261 12.97 -14.01 -4.78
#